data_AF-A0A520N8Q9-F1
#
_entry.id   AF-A0A520N8Q9-F1
#
_cell.length_a   1.000
_cell.length_b   1.000
_cell.length_c   1.000
_cell.angle_alpha   90.00
_cell.angle_beta   90.00
_cell.angle_gamma   90.00
#
_symmetry.space_group_name_H-M   'P 1'
#
loop_
_entity.id
_entity.type
_entity.pdbx_description
1 polymer ?
#
loop_
_entity_poly.entity_id
_entity_poly.type
_entity_poly.pdbx_seq_one_letter_code
_entity_poly.pdbx_strand_id
1 'polypeptide(L)'
;VEMQLRCLAIDWRRMRNLDDQIGALRGLALAEAVMGADAARLGALLDILMPKLTAAIHPDGGHVSRMPDRHILMLRQLVEIRMATSLAGADGAALADMIERMGGLVRMWRHGDGRIAHFNGAGKVPSEIVEETLSRSGTRSKTIQQAPYSGFIRIGSGRTVVIMDAGEPVNAAGGTITGLGTLGFEMSVGQAQLIVNSGQMMTDPTLRRVMCSTAAHSTVGLDNQNSSRLQDGRLASVSGVEVGEAQAGLLAVATHDGFETSHGILHHRKLYLRTGGANLRGSDTLEYTGAPGEIPNLAYVRFHLHPRVTAAPLPNGTVLMKIRGSRVGWTFKASGGNVEVENSVYFEDGLRQASQQIVVKVMVSEIRTTGSHEVKWAFTRSNQ
;
A
#
# COMPACT_ATOMS: atom_id res chain seq x y z
N VAL A 1 19.86 -13.81 -32.13
CA VAL A 1 19.75 -12.49 -31.48
C VAL A 1 19.19 -11.44 -32.42
N GLU A 2 19.83 -11.15 -33.56
CA GLU A 2 19.37 -10.08 -34.48
C GLU A 2 17.92 -10.28 -34.99
N MET A 3 17.52 -11.50 -35.34
CA MET A 3 16.13 -11.83 -35.71
C MET A 3 15.14 -11.57 -34.57
N GLN A 4 15.51 -11.91 -33.32
CA GLN A 4 14.66 -11.67 -32.15
C GLN A 4 14.50 -10.18 -31.85
N LEU A 5 15.54 -9.37 -32.08
CA LEU A 5 15.48 -7.91 -31.96
C LEU A 5 14.57 -7.28 -33.01
N ARG A 6 14.65 -7.75 -34.26
CA ARG A 6 13.74 -7.30 -35.32
C ARG A 6 12.28 -7.63 -34.99
N CYS A 7 12.01 -8.84 -34.50
CA CYS A 7 10.67 -9.20 -34.03
C CYS A 7 10.21 -8.28 -32.90
N LEU A 8 11.03 -8.08 -31.87
CA LEU A 8 10.68 -7.23 -30.72
C LEU A 8 10.46 -5.76 -31.13
N ALA A 9 11.30 -5.23 -32.02
CA ALA A 9 11.19 -3.87 -32.56
C ALA A 9 9.89 -3.64 -33.34
N ILE A 10 9.35 -4.68 -33.97
CA ILE A 10 8.06 -4.63 -34.69
C ILE A 10 6.88 -4.81 -33.73
N ASP A 11 6.99 -5.74 -32.78
CA ASP A 11 5.85 -6.22 -32.01
C ASP A 11 5.58 -5.42 -30.73
N TRP A 12 6.55 -4.67 -30.19
CA TRP A 12 6.34 -3.95 -28.93
C TRP A 12 5.13 -3.00 -29.01
N ARG A 13 4.89 -2.36 -30.15
CA ARG A 13 3.73 -1.46 -30.35
C ARG A 13 2.38 -2.16 -30.28
N ARG A 14 2.36 -3.48 -30.50
CA ARG A 14 1.17 -4.33 -30.47
C ARG A 14 0.87 -4.87 -29.07
N MET A 15 1.79 -4.70 -28.13
CA MET A 15 1.58 -5.11 -26.74
C MET A 15 0.47 -4.26 -26.10
N ARG A 16 -0.45 -4.94 -25.40
CA ARG A 16 -1.69 -4.33 -24.90
C ARG A 16 -1.49 -3.45 -23.67
N ASN A 17 -0.49 -3.77 -22.83
CA ASN A 17 -0.26 -3.05 -21.59
C ASN A 17 1.03 -2.21 -21.71
N LEU A 18 1.09 -1.12 -20.93
CA LEU A 18 2.19 -0.16 -20.99
C LEU A 18 3.50 -0.74 -20.42
N ASP A 19 3.43 -1.50 -19.32
CA ASP A 19 4.59 -2.11 -18.67
C ASP A 19 5.31 -3.12 -19.58
N ASP A 20 4.58 -3.87 -20.40
CA ASP A 20 5.13 -4.81 -21.39
C ASP A 20 5.83 -4.04 -22.50
N GLN A 21 5.26 -2.92 -22.96
CA GLN A 21 5.91 -2.03 -23.93
C GLN A 21 7.23 -1.48 -23.37
N ILE A 22 7.22 -1.03 -22.11
CA ILE A 22 8.42 -0.56 -21.41
C ILE A 22 9.43 -1.71 -21.28
N GLY A 23 8.99 -2.91 -20.89
CA GLY A 23 9.85 -4.09 -20.78
C GLY A 23 10.48 -4.50 -22.11
N ALA A 24 9.73 -4.41 -23.21
CA ALA A 24 10.22 -4.67 -24.57
C ALA A 24 11.26 -3.63 -25.01
N LEU A 25 10.97 -2.34 -24.79
CA LEU A 25 11.92 -1.25 -25.11
C LEU A 25 13.19 -1.34 -24.26
N ARG A 26 13.08 -1.73 -22.98
CA ARG A 26 14.22 -2.06 -22.12
C ARG A 26 15.05 -3.20 -22.70
N GLY A 27 14.39 -4.26 -23.20
CA GLY A 27 15.07 -5.36 -23.89
C GLY A 27 15.84 -4.91 -25.13
N LEU A 28 15.25 -4.01 -25.94
CA LEU A 28 15.93 -3.40 -27.09
C LEU A 28 17.13 -2.55 -26.63
N ALA A 29 16.97 -1.67 -25.65
CA ALA A 29 18.04 -0.82 -25.14
C ALA A 29 19.25 -1.64 -24.66
N LEU A 30 19.01 -2.70 -23.89
CA LEU A 30 20.07 -3.59 -23.42
C LEU A 30 20.81 -4.28 -24.58
N ALA A 31 20.07 -4.78 -25.57
CA ALA A 31 20.67 -5.46 -26.69
C ALA A 31 21.48 -4.51 -27.59
N GLU A 32 20.96 -3.31 -27.85
CA GLU A 32 21.67 -2.28 -28.61
C GLU A 32 22.98 -1.88 -27.91
N ALA A 33 22.94 -1.67 -26.60
CA ALA A 33 24.13 -1.35 -25.83
C ALA A 33 25.19 -2.47 -25.88
N VAL A 34 24.78 -3.74 -25.78
CA VAL A 34 25.68 -4.90 -25.90
C VAL A 34 26.27 -5.04 -27.31
N MET A 35 25.52 -4.66 -28.34
CA MET A 35 25.98 -4.66 -29.74
C MET A 35 26.85 -3.44 -30.09
N GLY A 36 27.18 -2.58 -29.12
CA GLY A 36 28.05 -1.42 -29.33
C GLY A 36 27.35 -0.24 -30.03
N ALA A 37 26.04 -0.09 -29.84
CA ALA A 37 25.31 1.08 -30.31
C ALA A 37 25.87 2.38 -29.71
N ASP A 38 25.86 3.44 -30.51
CA ASP A 38 26.32 4.77 -30.09
C ASP A 38 25.27 5.53 -29.26
N ALA A 39 25.69 6.66 -28.71
CA ALA A 39 24.83 7.50 -27.88
C ALA A 39 23.58 7.99 -28.62
N ALA A 40 23.67 8.22 -29.93
CA ALA A 40 22.55 8.71 -30.74
C ALA A 40 21.45 7.65 -30.87
N ARG A 41 21.83 6.38 -31.12
CA ARG A 41 20.87 5.28 -31.24
C ARG A 41 20.16 4.98 -29.92
N LEU A 42 20.89 4.97 -28.81
CA LEU A 42 20.27 4.81 -27.48
C LEU A 42 19.41 6.02 -27.10
N GLY A 43 19.85 7.24 -27.44
CA GLY A 43 19.08 8.47 -27.25
C GLY A 43 17.72 8.41 -27.94
N ALA A 44 17.67 7.99 -29.21
CA ALA A 44 16.40 7.83 -29.93
C ALA A 44 15.46 6.78 -29.28
N LEU A 45 16.04 5.73 -28.67
CA LEU A 45 15.27 4.74 -27.93
C LEU A 45 14.71 5.32 -26.62
N LEU A 46 15.50 6.14 -25.92
CA LEU A 46 15.06 6.87 -24.74
C LEU A 46 13.94 7.87 -25.08
N ASP A 47 14.01 8.57 -26.21
CA ASP A 47 12.95 9.50 -26.65
C ASP A 47 11.60 8.80 -26.83
N ILE A 48 11.60 7.53 -27.24
CA ILE A 48 10.39 6.69 -27.34
C ILE A 48 9.94 6.20 -25.95
N LEU A 49 10.89 5.88 -25.08
CA LEU A 49 10.65 5.29 -23.77
C LEU A 49 10.16 6.31 -22.74
N MET A 50 10.72 7.51 -22.71
CA MET A 50 10.46 8.52 -21.67
C MET A 50 8.98 8.92 -21.56
N PRO A 51 8.23 9.17 -22.65
CA PRO A 51 6.80 9.44 -22.54
C PRO A 51 5.99 8.29 -21.92
N LYS A 52 6.42 7.04 -22.15
CA LYS A 52 5.78 5.85 -21.56
C LYS A 52 6.08 5.73 -20.07
N LEU A 53 7.33 6.00 -19.67
CA LEU A 53 7.71 6.05 -18.27
C LEU A 53 6.92 7.14 -17.53
N THR A 54 6.79 8.33 -18.10
CA THR A 54 5.98 9.42 -17.53
C THR A 54 4.49 9.06 -17.41
N ALA A 55 3.96 8.21 -18.30
CA ALA A 55 2.59 7.72 -18.19
C ALA A 55 2.42 6.58 -17.16
N ALA A 56 3.49 5.84 -16.85
CA ALA A 56 3.48 4.73 -15.89
C ALA A 56 3.89 5.14 -14.46
N ILE A 57 4.52 6.30 -14.30
CA ILE A 57 5.12 6.75 -13.03
C ILE A 57 4.63 8.16 -12.70
N HIS A 58 4.07 8.33 -11.51
CA HIS A 58 3.63 9.61 -10.97
C HIS A 58 4.80 10.57 -10.72
N PRO A 59 4.53 11.90 -10.62
CA PRO A 59 5.56 12.89 -10.33
C PRO A 59 6.34 12.64 -9.03
N ASP A 60 5.72 12.04 -8.02
CA ASP A 60 6.38 11.67 -6.76
C ASP A 60 7.23 10.38 -6.88
N GLY A 61 7.18 9.69 -8.02
CA GLY A 61 7.91 8.46 -8.28
C GLY A 61 7.09 7.19 -8.10
N GLY A 62 5.85 7.21 -7.63
CA GLY A 62 5.07 5.98 -7.52
C GLY A 62 4.66 5.41 -8.88
N HIS A 63 4.60 4.09 -8.96
CA HIS A 63 3.99 3.46 -10.14
C HIS A 63 2.47 3.67 -10.10
N VAL A 64 1.85 3.98 -11.24
CA VAL A 64 0.40 4.31 -11.32
C VAL A 64 -0.53 3.22 -10.80
N SER A 65 -0.06 1.97 -10.75
CA SER A 65 -0.82 0.86 -10.17
C SER A 65 -0.94 0.92 -8.66
N ARG A 66 -0.13 1.75 -7.97
CA ARG A 66 -0.06 1.84 -6.51
C ARG A 66 0.24 0.48 -5.83
N MET A 67 0.88 -0.43 -6.57
CA MET A 67 1.28 -1.76 -6.11
C MET A 67 2.79 -1.77 -5.89
N PRO A 68 3.27 -1.90 -4.64
CA PRO A 68 4.70 -2.03 -4.34
C PRO A 68 5.44 -3.07 -5.20
N ASP A 69 4.83 -4.24 -5.47
CA ASP A 69 5.44 -5.27 -6.31
C ASP A 69 5.73 -4.81 -7.75
N ARG A 70 4.73 -4.20 -8.41
CA ARG A 70 4.89 -3.67 -9.78
C ARG A 70 5.89 -2.52 -9.81
N HIS A 71 5.89 -1.69 -8.77
CA HIS A 71 6.85 -0.61 -8.64
C HIS A 71 8.29 -1.12 -8.54
N ILE A 72 8.55 -2.18 -7.74
CA ILE A 72 9.89 -2.79 -7.66
C ILE A 72 10.31 -3.36 -9.02
N LEU A 73 9.42 -4.06 -9.72
CA LEU A 73 9.71 -4.58 -11.06
C LEU A 73 10.07 -3.45 -12.04
N MET A 74 9.29 -2.37 -12.04
CA MET A 74 9.57 -1.19 -12.86
C MET A 74 10.93 -0.57 -12.48
N LEU A 75 11.21 -0.34 -11.19
CA LEU A 75 12.49 0.22 -10.74
C LEU A 75 13.69 -0.63 -11.21
N ARG A 76 13.58 -1.96 -11.18
CA ARG A 76 14.63 -2.85 -11.72
C ARG A 76 14.83 -2.63 -13.21
N GLN A 77 13.76 -2.52 -14.00
CA GLN A 77 13.86 -2.22 -15.43
C GLN A 77 14.57 -0.89 -15.69
N LEU A 78 14.26 0.15 -14.91
CA LEU A 78 14.89 1.47 -15.06
C LEU A 78 16.38 1.45 -14.70
N VAL A 79 16.77 0.68 -13.68
CA VAL A 79 18.18 0.47 -13.34
C VAL A 79 18.93 -0.19 -14.50
N GLU A 80 18.32 -1.16 -15.17
CA GLU A 80 18.92 -1.84 -16.32
C GLU A 80 18.97 -0.94 -17.56
N ILE A 81 17.95 -0.12 -17.80
CA ILE A 81 17.98 0.91 -18.84
C ILE A 81 19.12 1.89 -18.58
N ARG A 82 19.29 2.36 -17.34
CA ARG A 82 20.40 3.24 -16.96
C ARG A 82 21.75 2.58 -17.24
N MET A 83 21.91 1.28 -16.96
CA MET A 83 23.15 0.57 -17.30
C MET A 83 23.41 0.55 -18.80
N ALA A 84 22.38 0.33 -19.62
CA ALA A 84 22.49 0.36 -21.09
C ALA A 84 22.88 1.75 -21.60
N THR A 85 22.28 2.81 -21.05
CA THR A 85 22.59 4.19 -21.45
C THR A 85 24.00 4.58 -21.04
N SER A 86 24.46 4.18 -19.85
CA SER A 86 25.81 4.48 -19.38
C SER A 86 26.87 3.80 -20.24
N LEU A 87 26.62 2.56 -20.67
CA LEU A 87 27.53 1.84 -21.55
C LEU A 87 27.69 2.53 -22.92
N ALA A 88 26.61 3.12 -23.43
CA ALA A 88 26.59 3.83 -24.72
C ALA A 88 26.94 5.33 -24.62
N GLY A 89 27.19 5.86 -23.42
CA GLY A 89 27.40 7.30 -23.19
C GLY A 89 26.15 8.17 -23.42
N ALA A 90 24.96 7.60 -23.28
CA ALA A 90 23.65 8.25 -23.49
C ALA A 90 22.92 8.57 -22.17
N ASP A 91 23.64 8.77 -21.07
CA ASP A 91 23.04 9.04 -19.76
C ASP A 91 22.24 10.35 -19.74
N GLY A 92 21.14 10.36 -18.97
CA GLY A 92 20.26 11.52 -18.85
C GLY A 92 19.76 11.74 -17.43
N ALA A 93 19.72 13.00 -17.00
CA ALA A 93 19.26 13.40 -15.68
C ALA A 93 17.81 12.97 -15.40
N ALA A 94 16.93 13.04 -16.41
CA ALA A 94 15.52 12.69 -16.24
C ALA A 94 15.30 11.23 -15.78
N LEU A 95 16.06 10.27 -16.31
CA LEU A 95 16.00 8.88 -15.90
C LEU A 95 16.59 8.69 -14.49
N ALA A 96 17.71 9.34 -14.20
CA ALA A 96 18.34 9.30 -12.88
C ALA A 96 17.41 9.84 -11.79
N ASP A 97 16.77 10.99 -12.04
CA ASP A 97 15.82 11.61 -11.13
C ASP A 97 14.58 10.74 -10.89
N MET A 98 14.11 10.04 -11.94
CA MET A 98 12.99 9.10 -11.83
C MET A 98 13.36 7.91 -10.95
N ILE A 99 14.55 7.32 -11.14
CA ILE A 99 15.08 6.24 -10.30
C ILE A 99 15.22 6.70 -8.85
N GLU A 100 15.71 7.93 -8.62
CA GLU A 100 15.86 8.52 -7.29
C GLU A 100 14.52 8.63 -6.57
N ARG A 101 13.50 9.20 -7.22
CA ARG A 101 12.14 9.32 -6.66
C ARG A 101 11.51 7.96 -6.38
N MET A 102 11.62 7.01 -7.31
CA MET A 102 11.12 5.65 -7.13
C MET A 102 11.78 4.96 -5.92
N GLY A 103 13.10 5.05 -5.78
CA GLY A 103 13.78 4.47 -4.62
C GLY A 103 13.34 5.12 -3.29
N GLY A 104 12.99 6.41 -3.29
CA GLY A 104 12.36 7.08 -2.15
C GLY A 104 11.02 6.44 -1.73
N LEU A 105 10.16 6.10 -2.70
CA LEU A 105 8.89 5.39 -2.47
C LEU A 105 9.11 3.97 -1.95
N VAL A 106 10.10 3.24 -2.45
CA VAL A 106 10.45 1.92 -1.89
C VAL A 106 10.82 2.04 -0.42
N ARG A 107 11.65 3.02 -0.04
CA ARG A 107 12.01 3.26 1.38
C ARG A 107 10.79 3.60 2.23
N MET A 108 9.81 4.29 1.65
CA MET A 108 8.55 4.61 2.31
C MET A 108 7.69 3.36 2.57
N TRP A 109 7.66 2.38 1.66
CA TRP A 109 6.89 1.15 1.85
C TRP A 109 7.59 0.07 2.68
N ARG A 110 8.87 0.25 3.03
CA ARG A 110 9.63 -0.74 3.81
C ARG A 110 9.26 -0.75 5.29
N HIS A 111 8.90 -1.92 5.81
CA HIS A 111 8.85 -2.18 7.24
C HIS A 111 10.27 -2.32 7.84
N GLY A 112 10.37 -2.38 9.18
CA GLY A 112 11.66 -2.47 9.86
C GLY A 112 12.39 -3.82 9.74
N ASP A 113 11.75 -4.84 9.18
CA ASP A 113 12.38 -6.09 8.73
C ASP A 113 12.92 -6.02 7.29
N GLY A 114 12.67 -4.92 6.59
CA GLY A 114 13.08 -4.72 5.21
C GLY A 114 12.08 -5.19 4.17
N ARG A 115 11.00 -5.90 4.56
CA ARG A 115 9.91 -6.29 3.64
C ARG A 115 9.11 -5.06 3.22
N ILE A 116 8.47 -5.15 2.07
CA ILE A 116 7.58 -4.09 1.54
C ILE A 116 6.15 -4.32 2.02
N ALA A 117 5.36 -3.25 2.14
CA ALA A 117 3.98 -3.33 2.59
C ALA A 117 3.04 -4.01 1.57
N HIS A 118 1.98 -4.67 2.06
CA HIS A 118 1.02 -5.46 1.28
C HIS A 118 -0.19 -4.61 0.87
N PHE A 119 0.06 -3.56 0.07
CA PHE A 119 -1.01 -2.72 -0.46
C PHE A 119 -1.40 -3.11 -1.88
N ASN A 120 -2.69 -3.01 -2.17
CA ASN A 120 -3.24 -3.13 -3.51
C ASN A 120 -2.94 -4.45 -4.22
N GLY A 121 -2.78 -5.54 -3.46
CA GLY A 121 -2.40 -6.85 -3.98
C GLY A 121 -0.89 -7.04 -4.15
N ALA A 122 -0.05 -6.16 -3.63
CA ALA A 122 1.38 -6.44 -3.49
C ALA A 122 1.66 -7.44 -2.35
N GLY A 123 2.92 -7.84 -2.18
CA GLY A 123 3.34 -8.74 -1.10
C GLY A 123 4.11 -9.99 -1.53
N LYS A 124 4.49 -10.11 -2.81
CA LYS A 124 5.24 -11.27 -3.32
C LYS A 124 6.73 -11.03 -3.47
N VAL A 125 7.20 -9.80 -3.22
CA VAL A 125 8.62 -9.46 -3.40
C VAL A 125 9.40 -9.76 -2.12
N PRO A 126 10.36 -10.70 -2.14
CA PRO A 126 11.20 -10.98 -0.99
C PRO A 126 12.06 -9.78 -0.59
N SER A 127 12.36 -9.65 0.70
CA SER A 127 13.12 -8.52 1.23
C SER A 127 14.52 -8.36 0.62
N GLU A 128 15.14 -9.47 0.22
CA GLU A 128 16.44 -9.53 -0.42
C GLU A 128 16.39 -8.87 -1.81
N ILE A 129 15.32 -9.09 -2.57
CA ILE A 129 15.08 -8.46 -3.86
C ILE A 129 14.84 -6.96 -3.68
N VAL A 130 14.12 -6.55 -2.64
CA VAL A 130 13.91 -5.14 -2.31
C VAL A 130 15.25 -4.45 -2.01
N GLU A 131 16.07 -5.05 -1.14
CA GLU A 131 17.38 -4.53 -0.75
C GLU A 131 18.34 -4.47 -1.95
N GLU A 132 18.42 -5.55 -2.73
CA GLU A 132 19.22 -5.58 -3.94
C GLU A 132 18.82 -4.46 -4.92
N THR A 133 17.52 -4.27 -5.13
CA THR A 133 16.99 -3.26 -6.05
C THR A 133 17.36 -1.85 -5.59
N LEU A 134 17.22 -1.55 -4.30
CA LEU A 134 17.62 -0.26 -3.71
C LEU A 134 19.13 -0.03 -3.76
N SER A 135 19.93 -1.06 -3.50
CA SER A 135 21.38 -0.97 -3.59
C SER A 135 21.81 -0.66 -5.03
N ARG A 136 21.24 -1.36 -6.01
CA ARG A 136 21.54 -1.13 -7.44
C ARG A 136 20.96 0.18 -7.96
N SER A 137 19.85 0.69 -7.41
CA SER A 137 19.31 1.99 -7.81
C SER A 137 20.24 3.13 -7.45
N GLY A 138 21.13 2.95 -6.46
CA GLY A 138 22.06 3.99 -6.01
C GLY A 138 21.36 5.16 -5.30
N THR A 139 20.09 4.98 -4.96
CA THR A 139 19.23 6.05 -4.44
C THR A 139 19.65 6.48 -3.04
N ARG A 140 19.86 7.79 -2.85
CA ARG A 140 20.26 8.38 -1.56
C ARG A 140 19.11 9.08 -0.84
N SER A 141 17.93 9.09 -1.43
CA SER A 141 16.73 9.74 -0.92
C SER A 141 16.43 9.30 0.52
N LYS A 142 16.11 10.31 1.34
CA LYS A 142 15.57 10.09 2.67
C LYS A 142 14.18 9.47 2.53
N THR A 143 13.77 8.75 3.58
CA THR A 143 12.40 8.26 3.67
C THR A 143 11.42 9.44 3.69
N ILE A 144 10.49 9.44 2.76
CA ILE A 144 9.42 10.45 2.68
C ILE A 144 8.26 10.07 3.60
N GLN A 145 7.55 11.08 4.12
CA GLN A 145 6.36 10.90 4.97
C GLN A 145 5.06 10.85 4.18
N GLN A 146 5.00 11.48 3.01
CA GLN A 146 3.81 11.55 2.18
C GLN A 146 4.19 11.41 0.72
N ALA A 147 3.38 10.65 -0.02
CA ALA A 147 3.44 10.55 -1.47
C ALA A 147 2.04 10.91 -2.01
N PRO A 148 1.76 12.19 -2.30
CA PRO A 148 0.41 12.66 -2.61
C PRO A 148 -0.18 12.05 -3.88
N TYR A 149 0.63 11.80 -4.92
CA TYR A 149 0.14 11.25 -6.18
C TYR A 149 -0.01 9.73 -6.10
N SER A 150 0.92 9.07 -5.41
CA SER A 150 0.85 7.63 -5.12
C SER A 150 -0.22 7.29 -4.09
N GLY A 151 -0.60 8.27 -3.25
CA GLY A 151 -1.60 8.15 -2.20
C GLY A 151 -1.16 7.29 -1.03
N PHE A 152 -0.04 7.62 -0.41
CA PHE A 152 0.42 6.94 0.80
C PHE A 152 0.91 7.94 1.86
N ILE A 153 0.84 7.53 3.12
CA ILE A 153 1.46 8.20 4.26
C ILE A 153 2.34 7.22 5.03
N ARG A 154 3.45 7.70 5.57
CA ARG A 154 4.33 6.98 6.50
C ARG A 154 4.63 7.86 7.71
N ILE A 155 4.37 7.32 8.90
CA ILE A 155 4.84 7.88 10.17
C ILE A 155 5.73 6.87 10.89
N GLY A 156 6.80 7.36 11.52
CA GLY A 156 7.77 6.51 12.22
C GLY A 156 8.29 7.19 13.47
N SER A 157 8.34 6.44 14.58
CA SER A 157 8.90 6.92 15.85
C SER A 157 9.52 5.77 16.63
N GLY A 158 10.75 5.96 17.11
CA GLY A 158 11.52 4.89 17.75
C GLY A 158 11.69 3.69 16.81
N ARG A 159 11.18 2.53 17.23
CA ARG A 159 11.22 1.30 16.42
C ARG A 159 9.92 1.04 15.65
N THR A 160 8.93 1.91 15.77
CA THR A 160 7.59 1.68 15.21
C THR A 160 7.44 2.45 13.91
N VAL A 161 6.97 1.75 12.89
CA VAL A 161 6.65 2.29 11.56
C VAL A 161 5.20 1.98 11.25
N VAL A 162 4.47 2.99 10.77
CA VAL A 162 3.10 2.85 10.27
C VAL A 162 3.06 3.40 8.85
N ILE A 163 2.46 2.63 7.96
CA ILE A 163 2.27 2.99 6.55
C ILE A 163 0.76 2.90 6.28
N MET A 164 0.17 3.94 5.71
CA MET A 164 -1.27 4.03 5.44
C MET A 164 -1.50 4.30 3.95
N ASP A 165 -2.44 3.56 3.36
CA ASP A 165 -2.98 3.84 2.02
C ASP A 165 -3.95 5.03 2.12
N ALA A 166 -3.56 6.16 1.55
CA ALA A 166 -4.34 7.39 1.52
C ALA A 166 -4.59 7.83 0.07
N GLY A 167 -4.83 6.89 -0.83
CA GLY A 167 -5.09 7.18 -2.24
C GLY A 167 -6.32 6.48 -2.79
N GLU A 168 -6.69 6.90 -3.99
CA GLU A 168 -7.91 6.45 -4.67
C GLU A 168 -7.68 5.09 -5.34
N PRO A 169 -8.64 4.14 -5.23
CA PRO A 169 -8.52 2.86 -5.92
C PRO A 169 -8.40 3.06 -7.44
N VAL A 170 -7.48 2.32 -8.08
CA VAL A 170 -7.20 2.42 -9.51
C VAL A 170 -7.72 1.17 -10.21
N ASN A 171 -8.46 1.36 -11.31
CA ASN A 171 -8.74 0.27 -12.24
C ASN A 171 -7.63 0.22 -13.29
N ALA A 172 -6.55 -0.52 -13.01
CA ALA A 172 -5.45 -0.62 -13.95
C ALA A 172 -5.87 -1.37 -15.22
N ALA A 173 -5.47 -0.85 -16.38
CA ALA A 173 -5.72 -1.48 -17.68
C ALA A 173 -5.30 -2.95 -17.67
N GLY A 174 -6.14 -3.83 -18.23
CA GLY A 174 -5.93 -5.28 -18.20
C GLY A 174 -6.53 -6.01 -16.99
N GLY A 175 -7.43 -5.37 -16.23
CA GLY A 175 -8.22 -6.03 -15.19
C GLY A 175 -7.43 -6.36 -13.92
N THR A 176 -6.34 -5.64 -13.66
CA THR A 176 -5.63 -5.68 -12.38
C THR A 176 -6.34 -4.74 -11.42
N ILE A 177 -7.14 -5.33 -10.54
CA ILE A 177 -7.90 -4.64 -9.51
C ILE A 177 -6.93 -4.24 -8.40
N THR A 178 -6.77 -2.94 -8.12
CA THR A 178 -6.13 -2.50 -6.86
C THR A 178 -7.01 -2.86 -5.68
N GLY A 179 -6.42 -2.87 -4.48
CA GLY A 179 -7.15 -3.12 -3.25
C GLY A 179 -8.24 -2.07 -3.04
N LEU A 180 -9.35 -2.49 -2.43
CA LEU A 180 -10.47 -1.65 -2.04
C LEU A 180 -10.37 -1.34 -0.53
N GLY A 181 -9.14 -1.34 0.01
CA GLY A 181 -8.84 -1.14 1.41
C GLY A 181 -8.46 0.30 1.74
N THR A 182 -9.14 1.29 1.15
CA THR A 182 -8.86 2.72 1.34
C THR A 182 -8.74 3.07 2.83
N LEU A 183 -7.73 3.86 3.19
CA LEU A 183 -7.34 4.19 4.57
C LEU A 183 -6.85 3.01 5.41
N GLY A 184 -6.66 1.83 4.81
CA GLY A 184 -5.99 0.70 5.45
C GLY A 184 -4.53 1.02 5.79
N PHE A 185 -4.02 0.40 6.84
CA PHE A 185 -2.63 0.62 7.27
C PHE A 185 -1.95 -0.69 7.68
N GLU A 186 -0.62 -0.66 7.67
CA GLU A 186 0.25 -1.67 8.24
C GLU A 186 1.16 -1.05 9.30
N MET A 187 1.50 -1.83 10.32
CA MET A 187 2.33 -1.41 11.44
C MET A 187 3.38 -2.47 11.74
N SER A 188 4.64 -2.05 11.83
CA SER A 188 5.75 -2.88 12.33
C SER A 188 6.47 -2.24 13.50
N VAL A 189 7.08 -3.09 14.32
CA VAL A 189 7.84 -2.75 15.53
C VAL A 189 9.18 -3.46 15.45
N GLY A 190 10.24 -2.72 15.13
CA GLY A 190 11.53 -3.30 14.77
C GLY A 190 11.38 -4.21 13.56
N GLN A 191 11.85 -5.45 13.68
CA GLN A 191 11.77 -6.45 12.62
C GLN A 191 10.50 -7.31 12.66
N ALA A 192 9.48 -6.90 13.43
CA ALA A 192 8.23 -7.66 13.53
C ALA A 192 7.05 -6.83 13.03
N GLN A 193 6.32 -7.34 12.05
CA GLN A 193 5.01 -6.80 11.68
C GLN A 193 3.99 -7.18 12.77
N LEU A 194 3.23 -6.19 13.22
CA LEU A 194 2.16 -6.36 14.19
C LEU A 194 0.81 -6.37 13.47
N ILE A 195 0.52 -5.29 12.75
CA ILE A 195 -0.70 -5.11 11.94
C ILE A 195 -0.31 -5.20 10.48
N VAL A 196 -1.03 -6.01 9.72
CA VAL A 196 -0.80 -6.26 8.29
C VAL A 196 -2.10 -6.08 7.52
N ASN A 197 -2.02 -6.10 6.19
CA ASN A 197 -3.17 -6.44 5.35
C ASN A 197 -3.08 -7.93 4.98
N SER A 198 -4.23 -8.54 4.72
CA SER A 198 -4.29 -9.98 4.43
C SER A 198 -3.84 -10.30 3.00
N GLY A 199 -3.96 -9.31 2.09
CA GLY A 199 -4.03 -9.54 0.66
C GLY A 199 -2.72 -9.37 -0.10
N GLN A 200 -2.38 -10.41 -0.86
CA GLN A 200 -1.47 -10.35 -2.02
C GLN A 200 -2.26 -10.72 -3.30
N MET A 201 -1.71 -10.37 -4.46
CA MET A 201 -2.29 -10.70 -5.76
C MET A 201 -2.38 -12.22 -5.93
N MET A 202 -3.59 -12.75 -6.13
CA MET A 202 -3.80 -14.19 -6.35
C MET A 202 -3.95 -14.51 -7.83
N THR A 203 -3.46 -15.69 -8.24
CA THR A 203 -3.70 -16.22 -9.58
C THR A 203 -5.18 -16.57 -9.77
N ASP A 204 -5.79 -17.18 -8.74
CA ASP A 204 -7.22 -17.46 -8.74
C ASP A 204 -8.03 -16.15 -8.70
N PRO A 205 -8.90 -15.88 -9.70
CA PRO A 205 -9.64 -14.63 -9.77
C PRO A 205 -10.60 -14.39 -8.61
N THR A 206 -11.15 -15.45 -8.02
CA THR A 206 -12.11 -15.35 -6.91
C THR A 206 -11.38 -14.95 -5.64
N LEU A 207 -10.31 -15.66 -5.27
CA LEU A 207 -9.45 -15.30 -4.16
C LEU A 207 -8.86 -13.91 -4.33
N ARG A 208 -8.45 -13.55 -5.55
CA ARG A 208 -7.95 -12.19 -5.83
C ARG A 208 -8.97 -11.12 -5.47
N ARG A 209 -10.25 -11.30 -5.84
CA ARG A 209 -11.32 -10.35 -5.47
C ARG A 209 -11.51 -10.28 -3.95
N VAL A 210 -11.48 -11.43 -3.27
CA VAL A 210 -11.60 -11.47 -1.80
C VAL A 210 -10.42 -10.75 -1.13
N MET A 211 -9.19 -11.00 -1.59
CA MET A 211 -7.99 -10.37 -1.04
C MET A 211 -7.88 -8.88 -1.35
N CYS A 212 -8.52 -8.40 -2.42
CA CYS A 212 -8.65 -6.98 -2.71
C CYS A 212 -9.87 -6.33 -2.01
N SER A 213 -10.70 -7.07 -1.26
CA SER A 213 -11.85 -6.49 -0.58
C SER A 213 -11.44 -5.62 0.62
N THR A 214 -12.31 -4.69 1.03
CA THR A 214 -12.12 -3.87 2.24
C THR A 214 -11.97 -4.74 3.49
N ALA A 215 -12.68 -5.87 3.56
CA ALA A 215 -12.62 -6.81 4.68
C ALA A 215 -11.27 -7.57 4.81
N ALA A 216 -10.41 -7.52 3.78
CA ALA A 216 -9.07 -8.08 3.81
C ALA A 216 -7.99 -7.07 4.27
N HIS A 217 -8.39 -5.83 4.59
CA HIS A 217 -7.49 -4.74 4.96
C HIS A 217 -7.81 -4.23 6.37
N SER A 218 -6.80 -3.68 7.04
CA SER A 218 -6.94 -3.11 8.38
C SER A 218 -7.61 -1.73 8.33
N THR A 219 -8.89 -1.69 7.96
CA THR A 219 -9.73 -0.49 7.76
C THR A 219 -11.19 -0.72 8.16
N VAL A 220 -12.06 0.25 7.88
CA VAL A 220 -13.50 0.20 8.17
C VAL A 220 -14.30 -0.32 6.98
N GLY A 221 -15.26 -1.21 7.25
CA GLY A 221 -16.29 -1.63 6.30
C GLY A 221 -17.69 -1.53 6.89
N LEU A 222 -18.72 -1.33 6.05
CA LEU A 222 -20.14 -1.26 6.45
C LEU A 222 -20.89 -2.47 5.90
N ASP A 223 -21.56 -3.25 6.75
CA ASP A 223 -22.33 -4.45 6.37
C ASP A 223 -21.60 -5.39 5.40
N ASN A 224 -20.28 -5.52 5.58
CA ASN A 224 -19.36 -6.25 4.70
C ASN A 224 -19.35 -5.77 3.23
N GLN A 225 -19.85 -4.57 2.96
CA GLN A 225 -19.67 -3.86 1.69
C GLN A 225 -18.31 -3.19 1.63
N ASN A 226 -17.74 -3.16 0.43
CA ASN A 226 -16.46 -2.51 0.18
C ASN A 226 -16.64 -0.98 0.08
N SER A 227 -15.60 -0.24 0.49
CA SER A 227 -15.49 1.22 0.31
C SER A 227 -15.49 1.63 -1.17
N SER A 228 -15.28 0.68 -2.08
CA SER A 228 -15.40 0.90 -3.53
C SER A 228 -15.97 -0.34 -4.19
N ARG A 229 -16.66 -0.17 -5.32
CA ARG A 229 -17.25 -1.24 -6.11
C ARG A 229 -16.95 -0.97 -7.59
N LEU A 230 -16.10 -1.80 -8.17
CA LEU A 230 -15.64 -1.64 -9.55
C LEU A 230 -16.71 -1.98 -10.59
N GLN A 231 -17.71 -2.81 -10.23
CA GLN A 231 -18.73 -3.28 -11.18
C GLN A 231 -19.66 -2.16 -11.66
N ASP A 232 -19.92 -1.17 -10.81
CA ASP A 232 -20.78 -0.02 -11.08
C ASP A 232 -20.01 1.31 -11.05
N GLY A 233 -18.68 1.27 -10.93
CA GLY A 233 -17.82 2.45 -10.99
C GLY A 233 -17.80 3.31 -9.71
N ARG A 234 -18.33 2.82 -8.58
CA ARG A 234 -18.23 3.53 -7.29
C ARG A 234 -16.80 3.43 -6.75
N LEU A 235 -16.02 4.49 -6.87
CA LEU A 235 -14.65 4.57 -6.36
C LEU A 235 -14.58 5.60 -5.23
N ALA A 236 -13.88 5.25 -4.16
CA ALA A 236 -13.62 6.17 -3.06
C ALA A 236 -12.63 7.24 -3.51
N SER A 237 -13.04 8.50 -3.46
CA SER A 237 -12.14 9.64 -3.49
C SER A 237 -11.62 9.92 -2.08
N VAL A 238 -10.35 10.34 -2.00
CA VAL A 238 -9.66 10.61 -0.74
C VAL A 238 -9.40 12.10 -0.60
N SER A 239 -9.70 12.65 0.57
CA SER A 239 -9.57 14.07 0.88
C SER A 239 -9.03 14.30 2.29
N GLY A 240 -8.67 15.55 2.61
CA GLY A 240 -8.20 15.95 3.94
C GLY A 240 -6.95 15.19 4.41
N VAL A 241 -6.03 14.89 3.48
CA VAL A 241 -4.82 14.11 3.76
C VAL A 241 -3.74 15.01 4.34
N GLU A 242 -3.45 14.84 5.64
CA GLU A 242 -2.39 15.59 6.32
C GLU A 242 -1.52 14.64 7.16
N VAL A 243 -0.22 14.93 7.21
CA VAL A 243 0.73 14.25 8.08
C VAL A 243 1.74 15.24 8.64
N GLY A 244 2.03 15.16 9.93
CA GLY A 244 2.99 16.06 10.55
C GLY A 244 3.20 15.82 12.04
N GLU A 245 3.95 16.75 12.65
CA GLU A 245 4.18 16.76 14.09
C GLU A 245 2.91 17.13 14.86
N ALA A 246 2.72 16.47 15.99
CA ALA A 246 1.70 16.78 16.97
C ALA A 246 2.33 16.80 18.37
N GLN A 247 1.60 17.29 19.37
CA GLN A 247 2.12 17.30 20.74
C GLN A 247 2.53 15.89 21.18
N ALA A 248 3.83 15.70 21.46
CA ALA A 248 4.44 14.45 21.88
C ALA A 248 4.28 13.26 20.90
N GLY A 249 4.13 13.52 19.59
CA GLY A 249 4.02 12.46 18.58
C GLY A 249 3.91 12.97 17.15
N LEU A 250 3.47 12.07 16.27
CA LEU A 250 3.14 12.34 14.86
C LEU A 250 1.67 12.05 14.65
N LEU A 251 1.01 12.84 13.80
CA LEU A 251 -0.39 12.68 13.42
C LEU A 251 -0.48 12.49 11.91
N ALA A 252 -1.29 11.52 11.48
CA ALA A 252 -1.72 11.35 10.11
C ALA A 252 -3.25 11.32 10.08
N VAL A 253 -3.87 12.06 9.16
CA VAL A 253 -5.32 12.09 8.98
C VAL A 253 -5.66 11.99 7.50
N ALA A 254 -6.80 11.37 7.19
CA ALA A 254 -7.37 11.31 5.86
C ALA A 254 -8.86 10.94 5.94
N THR A 255 -9.61 11.31 4.90
CA THR A 255 -11.04 11.02 4.76
C THR A 255 -11.29 10.36 3.40
N HIS A 256 -12.29 9.48 3.31
CA HIS A 256 -12.79 9.02 2.02
C HIS A 256 -14.32 9.03 1.95
N ASP A 257 -14.85 9.20 0.75
CA ASP A 257 -16.28 9.24 0.45
C ASP A 257 -16.86 7.91 -0.07
N GLY A 258 -16.06 6.85 -0.06
CA GLY A 258 -16.43 5.56 -0.63
C GLY A 258 -17.80 4.97 -0.24
N PHE A 259 -18.35 5.34 0.92
CA PHE A 259 -19.69 4.92 1.36
C PHE A 259 -20.79 5.96 1.08
N GLU A 260 -20.46 7.16 0.64
CA GLU A 260 -21.39 8.29 0.50
C GLU A 260 -22.51 7.99 -0.49
N THR A 261 -22.19 7.57 -1.72
CA THR A 261 -23.24 7.24 -2.72
C THR A 261 -24.14 6.09 -2.27
N SER A 262 -23.61 5.15 -1.47
CA SER A 262 -24.35 3.96 -1.03
C SER A 262 -25.15 4.15 0.25
N HIS A 263 -24.65 4.94 1.20
CA HIS A 263 -25.18 5.03 2.58
C HIS A 263 -25.27 6.47 3.10
N GLY A 264 -24.75 7.45 2.36
CA GLY A 264 -24.61 8.84 2.80
C GLY A 264 -23.55 9.05 3.89
N ILE A 265 -22.49 8.23 3.91
CA ILE A 265 -21.49 8.22 4.99
C ILE A 265 -20.07 8.51 4.47
N LEU A 266 -19.38 9.43 5.13
CA LEU A 266 -17.93 9.62 5.03
C LEU A 266 -17.20 8.81 6.10
N HIS A 267 -16.01 8.34 5.79
CA HIS A 267 -15.10 7.71 6.75
C HIS A 267 -13.86 8.58 6.94
N HIS A 268 -13.66 9.06 8.17
CA HIS A 268 -12.49 9.80 8.58
C HIS A 268 -11.60 8.92 9.45
N ARG A 269 -10.31 8.84 9.12
CA ARG A 269 -9.31 8.14 9.92
C ARG A 269 -8.26 9.10 10.44
N LYS A 270 -7.93 8.96 11.72
CA LYS A 270 -6.79 9.62 12.38
C LYS A 270 -5.88 8.57 12.98
N LEU A 271 -4.58 8.70 12.77
CA LEU A 271 -3.53 7.87 13.36
C LEU A 271 -2.53 8.75 14.08
N TYR A 272 -2.39 8.56 15.39
CA TYR A 272 -1.42 9.26 16.23
C TYR A 272 -0.38 8.28 16.77
N LEU A 273 0.89 8.49 16.41
CA LEU A 273 2.02 7.72 16.91
C LEU A 273 2.80 8.53 17.94
N ARG A 274 2.76 8.10 19.20
CA ARG A 274 3.50 8.76 20.29
C ARG A 274 5.00 8.72 20.05
N THR A 275 5.71 9.78 20.45
CA THR A 275 7.17 9.82 20.49
C THR A 275 7.72 8.60 21.24
N GLY A 276 8.71 7.93 20.64
CA GLY A 276 9.29 6.67 21.11
C GLY A 276 8.58 5.41 20.61
N GLY A 277 7.44 5.55 19.92
CA GLY A 277 6.77 4.46 19.20
C GLY A 277 6.06 3.42 20.06
N ALA A 278 5.95 3.65 21.37
CA ALA A 278 5.36 2.68 22.30
C ALA A 278 3.82 2.67 22.29
N ASN A 279 3.18 3.62 21.59
CA ASN A 279 1.73 3.77 21.59
C ASN A 279 1.27 4.35 20.25
N LEU A 280 0.49 3.56 19.51
CA LEU A 280 -0.26 3.99 18.32
C LEU A 280 -1.72 4.11 18.73
N ARG A 281 -2.31 5.28 18.54
CA ARG A 281 -3.74 5.54 18.74
C ARG A 281 -4.37 5.79 17.39
N GLY A 282 -5.62 5.37 17.23
CA GLY A 282 -6.40 5.77 16.09
C GLY A 282 -7.82 6.15 16.47
N SER A 283 -8.45 6.90 15.57
CA SER A 283 -9.87 7.20 15.62
C SER A 283 -10.44 7.02 14.22
N ASP A 284 -11.53 6.26 14.13
CA ASP A 284 -12.34 6.12 12.93
C ASP A 284 -13.70 6.75 13.19
N THR A 285 -14.02 7.81 12.43
CA THR A 285 -15.30 8.51 12.51
C THR A 285 -16.10 8.20 11.25
N LEU A 286 -17.34 7.75 11.44
CA LEU A 286 -18.35 7.65 10.40
C LEU A 286 -19.27 8.87 10.53
N GLU A 287 -19.35 9.68 9.48
CA GLU A 287 -20.15 10.92 9.46
C GLU A 287 -21.27 10.78 8.43
N TYR A 288 -22.51 11.00 8.84
CA TYR A 288 -23.65 11.07 7.93
C TYR A 288 -23.73 12.45 7.28
N THR A 289 -23.67 12.51 5.95
CA THR A 289 -23.62 13.78 5.20
C THR A 289 -25.00 14.39 4.93
N GLY A 290 -26.08 13.68 5.27
CA GLY A 290 -27.44 14.03 4.84
C GLY A 290 -27.80 13.46 3.47
N ALA A 291 -26.86 12.88 2.74
CA ALA A 291 -27.11 12.24 1.46
C ALA A 291 -27.99 10.97 1.60
N PRO A 292 -28.82 10.65 0.60
CA PRO A 292 -29.63 9.43 0.61
C PRO A 292 -28.77 8.17 0.52
N GLY A 293 -29.34 7.01 0.87
CA GLY A 293 -28.67 5.72 0.76
C GLY A 293 -29.36 4.61 1.56
N GLU A 294 -28.73 3.46 1.66
CA GLU A 294 -29.09 2.40 2.60
C GLU A 294 -28.67 2.81 4.03
N ILE A 295 -29.41 2.33 5.04
CA ILE A 295 -29.02 2.53 6.45
C ILE A 295 -28.22 1.30 6.86
N PRO A 296 -26.91 1.44 7.18
CA PRO A 296 -26.12 0.29 7.57
C PRO A 296 -26.51 -0.19 8.97
N ASN A 297 -26.50 -1.50 9.20
CA ASN A 297 -26.73 -2.05 10.54
C ASN A 297 -25.44 -2.05 11.35
N LEU A 298 -24.35 -2.56 10.75
CA LEU A 298 -23.07 -2.77 11.40
C LEU A 298 -21.91 -2.11 10.63
N ALA A 299 -21.04 -1.45 11.38
CA ALA A 299 -19.70 -1.12 10.93
C ALA A 299 -18.67 -2.03 11.61
N TYR A 300 -17.60 -2.34 10.88
CA TYR A 300 -16.52 -3.21 11.32
C TYR A 300 -15.19 -2.48 11.14
N VAL A 301 -14.50 -2.19 12.24
CA VAL A 301 -13.09 -1.76 12.21
C VAL A 301 -12.21 -2.99 12.36
N ARG A 302 -11.45 -3.34 11.33
CA ARG A 302 -10.61 -4.55 11.31
C ARG A 302 -9.15 -4.23 11.49
N PHE A 303 -8.45 -5.12 12.20
CA PHE A 303 -6.99 -5.12 12.33
C PHE A 303 -6.47 -6.53 12.16
N HIS A 304 -5.90 -6.84 11.00
CA HIS A 304 -5.31 -8.16 10.74
C HIS A 304 -3.96 -8.26 11.41
N LEU A 305 -3.74 -9.34 12.17
CA LEU A 305 -2.49 -9.59 12.87
C LEU A 305 -1.59 -10.47 12.01
N HIS A 306 -0.29 -10.14 11.99
CA HIS A 306 0.69 -11.00 11.35
C HIS A 306 0.68 -12.41 12.02
N PRO A 307 0.88 -13.54 11.31
CA PRO A 307 0.81 -14.90 11.88
C PRO A 307 1.71 -15.17 13.09
N ARG A 308 2.76 -14.36 13.26
CA ARG A 308 3.66 -14.42 14.43
C ARG A 308 3.08 -13.75 15.68
N VAL A 309 1.91 -13.13 15.59
CA VAL A 309 1.25 -12.42 16.68
C VAL A 309 0.08 -13.27 17.18
N THR A 310 0.09 -13.60 18.45
CA THR A 310 -1.04 -14.25 19.12
C THR A 310 -1.83 -13.22 19.90
N ALA A 311 -3.16 -13.25 19.79
CA ALA A 311 -4.09 -12.39 20.51
C ALA A 311 -5.00 -13.19 21.44
N ALA A 312 -5.19 -12.68 22.66
CA ALA A 312 -6.07 -13.24 23.67
C ALA A 312 -6.96 -12.12 24.27
N PRO A 313 -8.29 -12.21 24.14
CA PRO A 313 -9.19 -11.25 24.78
C PRO A 313 -9.21 -11.46 26.30
N LEU A 314 -9.35 -10.37 27.04
CA LEU A 314 -9.51 -10.34 28.50
C LEU A 314 -10.93 -9.91 28.88
N PRO A 315 -11.42 -10.27 30.08
CA PRO A 315 -12.79 -9.92 30.52
C PRO A 315 -13.10 -8.41 30.55
N ASN A 316 -12.06 -7.57 30.64
CA ASN A 316 -12.20 -6.10 30.65
C ASN A 316 -12.21 -5.47 29.24
N GLY A 317 -12.39 -6.27 28.18
CA GLY A 317 -12.41 -5.80 26.79
C GLY A 317 -11.04 -5.47 26.19
N THR A 318 -9.95 -5.65 26.94
CA THR A 318 -8.58 -5.52 26.43
C THR A 318 -8.18 -6.78 25.67
N VAL A 319 -7.46 -6.63 24.55
CA VAL A 319 -6.83 -7.78 23.87
C VAL A 319 -5.33 -7.75 24.16
N LEU A 320 -4.82 -8.80 24.80
CA LEU A 320 -3.38 -9.00 24.98
C LEU A 320 -2.81 -9.59 23.70
N MET A 321 -1.72 -9.02 23.20
CA MET A 321 -1.01 -9.49 22.02
C MET A 321 0.44 -9.79 22.35
N LYS A 322 0.96 -10.88 21.79
CA LYS A 322 2.35 -11.28 21.95
C LYS A 322 2.95 -11.62 20.59
N ILE A 323 4.04 -10.94 20.26
CA ILE A 323 4.85 -11.26 19.09
C ILE A 323 5.74 -12.44 19.46
N ARG A 324 5.69 -13.54 18.68
CA ARG A 324 6.54 -14.72 18.89
C ARG A 324 8.02 -14.34 18.85
N GLY A 325 8.72 -14.68 19.92
CA GLY A 325 10.15 -14.34 20.13
C GLY A 325 10.39 -12.99 20.80
N SER A 326 9.37 -12.15 20.98
CA SER A 326 9.47 -10.91 21.76
C SER A 326 9.20 -11.19 23.24
N ARG A 327 10.00 -10.56 24.12
CA ARG A 327 9.72 -10.48 25.56
C ARG A 327 8.70 -9.41 25.92
N VAL A 328 8.43 -8.49 24.99
CA VAL A 328 7.53 -7.36 25.20
C VAL A 328 6.15 -7.68 24.65
N GLY A 329 5.14 -7.55 25.50
CA GLY A 329 3.73 -7.66 25.13
C GLY A 329 3.16 -6.35 24.61
N TRP A 330 2.04 -6.46 23.90
CA TRP A 330 1.22 -5.35 23.46
C TRP A 330 -0.21 -5.54 23.95
N THR A 331 -0.93 -4.45 24.10
CA THR A 331 -2.36 -4.46 24.42
C THR A 331 -3.11 -3.65 23.38
N PHE A 332 -4.30 -4.09 23.03
CA PHE A 332 -5.27 -3.34 22.26
C PHE A 332 -6.48 -3.02 23.14
N LYS A 333 -6.98 -1.78 23.03
CA LYS A 333 -8.24 -1.34 23.62
C LYS A 333 -8.98 -0.50 22.59
N ALA A 334 -10.31 -0.54 22.65
CA ALA A 334 -11.16 0.34 21.89
C ALA A 334 -12.35 0.83 22.73
N SER A 335 -12.94 1.94 22.31
CA SER A 335 -14.21 2.48 22.79
C SER A 335 -15.07 2.86 21.59
N GLY A 336 -16.39 2.79 21.74
CA GLY A 336 -17.34 3.05 20.64
C GLY A 336 -17.75 1.79 19.87
N GLY A 337 -17.43 0.59 20.35
CA GLY A 337 -17.87 -0.68 19.77
C GLY A 337 -17.45 -1.90 20.60
N ASN A 338 -17.95 -3.08 20.23
CA ASN A 338 -17.60 -4.35 20.84
C ASN A 338 -16.32 -4.93 20.23
N VAL A 339 -15.36 -5.33 21.07
CA VAL A 339 -14.07 -5.86 20.62
C VAL A 339 -14.11 -7.39 20.59
N GLU A 340 -13.78 -7.97 19.44
CA GLU A 340 -13.72 -9.42 19.25
C GLU A 340 -12.39 -9.81 18.60
N VAL A 341 -11.95 -11.04 18.87
CA VAL A 341 -10.81 -11.67 18.18
C VAL A 341 -11.36 -12.77 17.29
N GLU A 342 -11.17 -12.63 15.98
CA GLU A 342 -11.67 -13.57 14.98
C GLU A 342 -10.50 -14.25 14.25
N ASN A 343 -10.79 -15.38 13.60
CA ASN A 343 -9.84 -16.01 12.70
C ASN A 343 -9.61 -15.12 11.46
N SER A 344 -8.39 -15.18 10.94
CA SER A 344 -8.02 -14.48 9.72
C SER A 344 -7.06 -15.32 8.89
N VAL A 345 -6.68 -14.79 7.74
CA VAL A 345 -5.69 -15.39 6.85
C VAL A 345 -4.67 -14.33 6.48
N TYR A 346 -3.43 -14.74 6.38
CA TYR A 346 -2.36 -13.89 5.86
C TYR A 346 -1.66 -14.65 4.74
N PHE A 347 -1.26 -13.90 3.72
CA PHE A 347 -0.65 -14.46 2.55
C PHE A 347 0.67 -13.74 2.26
N GLU A 348 1.73 -14.52 2.15
CA GLU A 348 3.08 -14.03 1.91
C GLU A 348 3.78 -15.01 0.98
N ASP A 349 4.47 -14.50 -0.04
CA ASP A 349 5.24 -15.31 -0.99
C ASP A 349 4.42 -16.46 -1.62
N GLY A 350 3.13 -16.20 -1.90
CA GLY A 350 2.21 -17.21 -2.46
C GLY A 350 1.64 -18.22 -1.45
N LEU A 351 2.08 -18.20 -0.19
CA LEU A 351 1.69 -19.17 0.84
C LEU A 351 0.59 -18.62 1.77
N ARG A 352 -0.42 -19.46 2.01
CA ARG A 352 -1.49 -19.16 2.98
C ARG A 352 -1.04 -19.52 4.40
N GLN A 353 -1.20 -18.58 5.32
CA GLN A 353 -0.95 -18.78 6.75
C GLN A 353 -2.22 -18.47 7.55
N ALA A 354 -2.47 -19.27 8.59
CA ALA A 354 -3.52 -18.95 9.56
C ALA A 354 -3.06 -17.78 10.44
N SER A 355 -3.96 -16.84 10.68
CA SER A 355 -3.72 -15.68 11.54
C SER A 355 -4.97 -15.32 12.33
N GLN A 356 -4.88 -14.25 13.13
CA GLN A 356 -6.01 -13.69 13.87
C GLN A 356 -6.24 -12.26 13.41
N GLN A 357 -7.42 -11.74 13.65
CA GLN A 357 -7.73 -10.32 13.50
C GLN A 357 -8.47 -9.83 14.75
N ILE A 358 -8.28 -8.55 15.06
CA ILE A 358 -9.12 -7.85 16.03
C ILE A 358 -10.20 -7.12 15.25
N VAL A 359 -11.46 -7.27 15.65
CA VAL A 359 -12.61 -6.63 15.02
C VAL A 359 -13.34 -5.80 16.06
N VAL A 360 -13.54 -4.51 15.80
CA VAL A 360 -14.44 -3.66 16.56
C VAL A 360 -15.77 -3.60 15.81
N LYS A 361 -16.82 -4.23 16.37
CA LYS A 361 -18.18 -4.22 15.82
C LYS A 361 -18.97 -3.06 16.40
N VAL A 362 -19.63 -2.30 15.53
CA VAL A 362 -20.34 -1.08 15.90
C VAL A 362 -21.75 -1.13 15.32
N MET A 363 -22.76 -0.94 16.17
CA MET A 363 -24.13 -0.72 15.71
C MET A 363 -24.26 0.71 15.20
N VAL A 364 -24.64 0.88 13.93
CA VAL A 364 -24.72 2.19 13.25
C VAL A 364 -26.09 2.44 12.60
N SER A 365 -27.11 1.64 12.97
CA SER A 365 -28.48 1.76 12.46
C SER A 365 -29.14 3.12 12.75
N GLU A 366 -28.64 3.85 13.74
CA GLU A 366 -29.14 5.18 14.14
C GLU A 366 -28.26 6.33 13.62
N ILE A 367 -27.28 6.07 12.75
CA ILE A 367 -26.29 7.10 12.34
C ILE A 367 -26.92 8.35 11.68
N ARG A 368 -28.11 8.20 11.08
CA ARG A 368 -28.84 9.34 10.49
C ARG A 368 -29.43 10.29 11.52
N THR A 369 -29.79 9.79 12.71
CA THR A 369 -30.31 10.61 13.80
C THR A 369 -29.18 11.15 14.66
N THR A 370 -28.12 10.37 14.89
CA THR A 370 -26.95 10.80 15.68
C THR A 370 -25.98 11.69 14.89
N GLY A 371 -26.00 11.62 13.56
CA GLY A 371 -25.15 12.39 12.65
C GLY A 371 -23.73 11.87 12.52
N SER A 372 -23.14 11.31 13.58
CA SER A 372 -21.81 10.69 13.52
C SER A 372 -21.63 9.60 14.57
N HIS A 373 -20.65 8.73 14.34
CA HIS A 373 -20.18 7.74 15.31
C HIS A 373 -18.66 7.66 15.30
N GLU A 374 -18.02 7.71 16.47
CA GLU A 374 -16.56 7.69 16.61
C GLU A 374 -16.09 6.43 17.36
N VAL A 375 -15.15 5.70 16.75
CA VAL A 375 -14.45 4.57 17.36
C VAL A 375 -13.01 4.96 17.65
N LYS A 376 -12.64 4.99 18.94
CA LYS A 376 -11.24 5.23 19.35
C LYS A 376 -10.59 3.92 19.71
N TRP A 377 -9.36 3.71 19.27
CA TRP A 377 -8.60 2.51 19.54
C TRP A 377 -7.12 2.81 19.79
N ALA A 378 -6.44 1.91 20.50
CA ALA A 378 -5.02 2.08 20.80
C ALA A 378 -4.28 0.75 20.92
N PHE A 379 -3.12 0.67 20.24
CA PHE A 379 -2.10 -0.35 20.44
C PHE A 379 -1.03 0.21 21.38
N THR A 380 -0.86 -0.41 22.54
CA THR A 380 0.09 0.05 23.56
C THR A 380 1.07 -1.06 23.91
N ARG A 381 2.36 -0.76 23.80
CA ARG A 381 3.44 -1.61 24.26
C ARG A 381 3.42 -1.63 25.78
N SER A 382 3.36 -2.82 26.37
CA SER A 382 3.48 -2.96 27.83
C SER A 382 4.86 -2.46 28.27
N ASN A 383 4.89 -1.67 29.34
CA ASN A 383 6.15 -1.40 30.03
C ASN A 383 6.63 -2.72 30.65
N GLN A 384 7.92 -3.03 30.48
CA GLN A 384 8.54 -4.17 31.16
C GLN A 384 8.62 -3.91 32.66
#